data_AF-A0A519T3N3-F1
#
_entry.id   AF-A0A519T3N3-F1
#
_cell.length_a   1.000
_cell.length_b   1.000
_cell.length_c   1.000
_cell.angle_alpha   90.00
_cell.angle_beta   90.00
_cell.angle_gamma   90.00
#
_symmetry.space_group_name_H-M   'P 1'
#
loop_
_entity.id
_entity.type
_entity.pdbx_description
1 polymer ?
#
loop_
_entity_poly.entity_id
_entity_poly.type
_entity_poly.pdbx_seq_one_letter_code
_entity_poly.pdbx_strand_id
1 'polypeptide(L)'
;MHSCLLSVCQKLAGSFLLAGLLALPAAGQTIYGLEFSYGLNIPSLMSFTAANPGTILARTAITGVASGETLVGLDFRPTTGELFGLGYDNSTQTGRLYILNPATAVATPVGAAAVALPLGSGGSAANQGGITPRIGFAFAPATDRIRVCSSTTQANLQLHPVTGGLVATDAPFAYAAGDAYAGTTAHLGTLAYTSAYPGGPATSLYGLDEQTSRLVTSALPASGVVRTVPPVSTSSYTPYPSYNSDLDFYYDPTTGTDIGYLSFSGVDPASGYASLRRLDMSSGSLSTTIGPYGGYYEVRDIAVQPAGVVTATHPAELATGLVLAPNPLISSTQLRFALPQAAHVVLTVLDALGRPIDTLDAGSLP
;
A
#
# COMPACT_ATOMS: atom_id res chain seq x y z
N MET A 1 -14.26 33.04 -14.44
CA MET A 1 -13.18 32.10 -14.11
C MET A 1 -12.39 31.84 -15.38
N HIS A 2 -11.17 32.39 -15.46
CA HIS A 2 -10.28 32.15 -16.60
C HIS A 2 -9.48 30.86 -16.32
N SER A 3 -9.46 29.93 -17.27
CA SER A 3 -8.64 28.72 -17.19
C SER A 3 -7.23 29.08 -17.67
N CYS A 4 -6.23 28.93 -16.79
CA CYS A 4 -4.84 29.20 -17.12
C CYS A 4 -4.08 27.89 -17.36
N LEU A 5 -3.24 27.87 -18.40
CA LEU A 5 -2.42 26.72 -18.76
C LEU A 5 -0.95 27.16 -18.83
N LEU A 6 -0.11 26.64 -17.95
CA LEU A 6 1.34 26.71 -18.12
C LEU A 6 1.82 25.37 -18.71
N SER A 7 2.49 25.44 -19.86
CA SER A 7 3.05 24.28 -20.56
C SER A 7 4.57 24.37 -20.60
N VAL A 8 5.23 23.36 -20.00
CA VAL A 8 6.63 23.03 -20.28
C VAL A 8 6.61 21.98 -21.41
N CYS A 9 7.28 22.24 -22.54
CA CYS A 9 7.11 21.47 -23.80
C CYS A 9 8.01 20.20 -23.84
N GLN A 10 7.60 19.06 -24.43
CA GLN A 10 7.63 18.80 -25.89
C GLN A 10 6.49 17.86 -26.44
N LYS A 11 5.63 18.44 -27.32
CA LYS A 11 4.84 18.00 -28.52
C LYS A 11 4.27 16.57 -28.78
N LEU A 12 2.90 16.51 -28.82
CA LEU A 12 1.92 15.83 -29.76
C LEU A 12 1.71 14.28 -29.72
N ALA A 13 0.52 13.66 -29.83
CA ALA A 13 -0.92 14.06 -29.95
C ALA A 13 -1.91 12.88 -29.74
N GLY A 14 -3.15 13.13 -29.25
CA GLY A 14 -4.31 12.22 -29.33
C GLY A 14 -5.48 12.50 -28.36
N SER A 15 -6.57 13.12 -28.85
CA SER A 15 -7.85 13.58 -28.23
C SER A 15 -8.82 12.47 -27.74
N PHE A 16 -10.00 12.65 -27.10
CA PHE A 16 -10.63 13.47 -26.02
C PHE A 16 -12.07 12.88 -25.86
N LEU A 17 -12.65 12.81 -24.65
CA LEU A 17 -14.10 13.03 -24.42
C LEU A 17 -14.42 13.25 -22.93
N LEU A 18 -15.24 14.26 -22.63
CA LEU A 18 -15.70 14.66 -21.29
C LEU A 18 -17.20 14.38 -21.16
N ALA A 19 -17.63 13.76 -20.06
CA ALA A 19 -19.05 13.59 -19.73
C ALA A 19 -19.32 13.73 -18.21
N GLY A 20 -20.22 14.67 -17.88
CA GLY A 20 -21.17 14.72 -16.76
C GLY A 20 -20.75 14.28 -15.35
N LEU A 21 -20.57 15.25 -14.44
CA LEU A 21 -20.29 15.04 -13.02
C LEU A 21 -21.59 14.80 -12.21
N LEU A 22 -21.90 13.55 -11.94
CA LEU A 22 -22.56 13.14 -10.69
C LEU A 22 -21.43 12.87 -9.69
N ALA A 23 -21.34 13.67 -8.63
CA ALA A 23 -20.31 13.48 -7.61
C ALA A 23 -20.60 12.20 -6.80
N LEU A 24 -19.96 11.10 -7.19
CA LEU A 24 -19.68 9.98 -6.30
C LEU A 24 -18.51 10.39 -5.39
N PRO A 25 -18.51 10.04 -4.08
CA PRO A 25 -17.35 10.30 -3.25
C PRO A 25 -16.15 9.50 -3.78
N ALA A 26 -14.96 10.09 -3.70
CA ALA A 26 -13.70 9.57 -4.24
C ALA A 26 -13.49 8.07 -3.96
N ALA A 27 -13.27 7.29 -5.03
CA ALA A 27 -12.99 5.86 -4.96
C ALA A 27 -12.00 5.40 -6.06
N GLY A 28 -11.15 6.31 -6.55
CA GLY A 28 -10.25 6.06 -7.69
C GLY A 28 -8.85 5.53 -7.33
N GLN A 29 -8.62 5.15 -6.07
CA GLN A 29 -7.31 4.82 -5.53
C GLN A 29 -6.74 3.61 -6.26
N THR A 30 -5.55 3.77 -6.82
CA THR A 30 -4.87 2.65 -7.48
C THR A 30 -4.28 1.75 -6.42
N ILE A 31 -4.58 0.47 -6.50
CA ILE A 31 -4.06 -0.57 -5.61
C ILE A 31 -3.23 -1.50 -6.48
N TYR A 32 -2.05 -1.82 -5.98
CA TYR A 32 -1.16 -2.82 -6.55
C TYR A 32 -1.30 -4.12 -5.77
N GLY A 33 -1.40 -5.24 -6.46
CA GLY A 33 -1.49 -6.56 -5.87
C GLY A 33 -0.30 -7.42 -6.27
N LEU A 34 0.20 -8.20 -5.31
CA LEU A 34 1.12 -9.30 -5.58
C LEU A 34 0.31 -10.53 -5.98
N GLU A 35 0.37 -10.86 -7.25
CA GLU A 35 -0.45 -11.90 -7.86
C GLU A 35 0.36 -13.16 -8.19
N PHE A 36 -0.22 -14.33 -7.94
CA PHE A 36 0.27 -15.60 -8.45
C PHE A 36 -0.79 -16.25 -9.33
N SER A 37 -0.41 -16.53 -10.59
CA SER A 37 -1.27 -17.29 -11.50
C SER A 37 -1.27 -18.77 -11.13
N TYR A 38 -2.47 -19.37 -11.11
CA TYR A 38 -2.65 -20.78 -10.78
C TYR A 38 -1.82 -21.67 -11.72
N GLY A 39 -0.95 -22.51 -11.14
CA GLY A 39 -0.13 -23.48 -11.86
C GLY A 39 1.12 -22.93 -12.57
N LEU A 40 1.37 -21.62 -12.55
CA LEU A 40 2.54 -21.02 -13.21
C LEU A 40 3.64 -20.55 -12.24
N ASN A 41 3.34 -20.35 -10.96
CA ASN A 41 4.28 -19.93 -9.90
C ASN A 41 5.14 -18.69 -10.25
N ILE A 42 4.70 -17.90 -11.23
CA ILE A 42 5.37 -16.66 -11.63
C ILE A 42 4.62 -15.51 -10.95
N PRO A 43 5.28 -14.75 -10.06
CA PRO A 43 4.65 -13.57 -9.46
C PRO A 43 4.44 -12.50 -10.53
N SER A 44 3.28 -11.85 -10.49
CA SER A 44 2.96 -10.68 -11.31
C SER A 44 2.56 -9.51 -10.42
N LEU A 45 2.91 -8.31 -10.85
CA LEU A 45 2.39 -7.09 -10.28
C LEU A 45 1.12 -6.74 -11.05
N MET A 46 -0.02 -6.76 -10.37
CA MET A 46 -1.30 -6.32 -10.93
C MET A 46 -1.69 -4.97 -10.34
N SER A 47 -2.41 -4.15 -11.10
CA SER A 47 -2.97 -2.90 -10.60
C SER A 47 -4.43 -2.75 -10.98
N PHE A 48 -5.24 -2.20 -10.08
CA PHE A 48 -6.66 -1.95 -10.27
C PHE A 48 -7.09 -0.74 -9.45
N THR A 49 -8.32 -0.26 -9.64
CA THR A 49 -8.86 0.83 -8.79
C THR A 49 -9.71 0.26 -7.66
N ALA A 50 -9.68 0.94 -6.51
CA ALA A 50 -10.53 0.63 -5.38
C ALA A 50 -12.04 0.75 -5.66
N ALA A 51 -12.47 1.45 -6.73
CA ALA A 51 -13.87 1.50 -7.18
C ALA A 51 -14.26 0.30 -8.02
N ASN A 52 -13.31 -0.31 -8.72
CA ASN A 52 -13.57 -1.37 -9.70
C ASN A 52 -12.40 -2.37 -9.71
N PRO A 53 -12.26 -3.21 -8.67
CA PRO A 53 -11.19 -4.20 -8.57
C PRO A 53 -11.28 -5.31 -9.64
N GLY A 54 -12.45 -5.47 -10.27
CA GLY A 54 -12.66 -6.42 -11.37
C GLY A 54 -12.04 -5.99 -12.70
N THR A 55 -11.73 -4.69 -12.87
CA THR A 55 -11.10 -4.16 -14.08
C THR A 55 -9.61 -3.95 -13.83
N ILE A 56 -8.81 -4.88 -14.32
CA ILE A 56 -7.35 -4.83 -14.20
C ILE A 56 -6.80 -3.76 -15.14
N LEU A 57 -6.06 -2.79 -14.60
CA LEU A 57 -5.42 -1.71 -15.35
C LEU A 57 -4.13 -2.17 -16.02
N ALA A 58 -3.33 -2.94 -15.29
CA ALA A 58 -2.07 -3.51 -15.76
C ALA A 58 -1.79 -4.81 -15.00
N ARG A 59 -1.10 -5.73 -15.67
CA ARG A 59 -0.61 -6.99 -15.12
C ARG A 59 0.71 -7.32 -15.80
N THR A 60 1.79 -7.41 -15.03
CA THR A 60 3.13 -7.62 -15.59
C THR A 60 3.92 -8.57 -14.70
N ALA A 61 4.55 -9.57 -15.31
CA ALA A 61 5.39 -10.52 -14.59
C ALA A 61 6.53 -9.79 -13.87
N ILE A 62 6.72 -10.09 -12.59
CA ILE A 62 7.81 -9.50 -11.79
C ILE A 62 9.12 -10.17 -12.17
N THR A 63 10.15 -9.36 -12.39
CA THR A 63 11.51 -9.80 -12.70
C THR A 63 12.53 -9.12 -11.79
N GLY A 64 13.77 -9.61 -11.74
CA GLY A 64 14.85 -9.00 -10.94
C GLY A 64 14.92 -9.46 -9.47
N VAL A 65 14.00 -10.32 -9.03
CA VAL A 65 14.07 -11.00 -7.72
C VAL A 65 15.15 -12.09 -7.78
N ALA A 66 15.96 -12.18 -6.72
CA ALA A 66 17.06 -13.16 -6.65
C ALA A 66 16.53 -14.61 -6.65
N SER A 67 17.31 -15.52 -7.22
CA SER A 67 16.97 -16.94 -7.24
C SER A 67 16.88 -17.49 -5.80
N GLY A 68 15.83 -18.29 -5.52
CA GLY A 68 15.56 -18.84 -4.19
C GLY A 68 14.63 -17.96 -3.34
N GLU A 69 14.48 -16.68 -3.67
CA GLU A 69 13.57 -15.78 -2.97
C GLU A 69 12.17 -15.77 -3.61
N THR A 70 11.15 -15.64 -2.76
CA THR A 70 9.76 -15.38 -3.17
C THR A 70 9.32 -14.04 -2.60
N LEU A 71 8.63 -13.20 -3.39
CA LEU A 71 8.03 -11.99 -2.83
C LEU A 71 6.89 -12.36 -1.86
N VAL A 72 6.92 -11.76 -0.68
CA VAL A 72 6.00 -12.07 0.45
C VAL A 72 5.45 -10.82 1.14
N GLY A 73 5.77 -9.64 0.62
CA GLY A 73 5.42 -8.34 1.19
C GLY A 73 5.35 -7.30 0.09
N LEU A 74 4.34 -6.42 0.08
CA LEU A 74 4.34 -5.17 -0.69
C LEU A 74 3.89 -4.00 0.19
N ASP A 75 4.51 -2.83 0.03
CA ASP A 75 3.98 -1.58 0.59
C ASP A 75 4.63 -0.37 -0.09
N PHE A 76 3.93 0.76 -0.13
CA PHE A 76 4.50 2.03 -0.56
C PHE A 76 5.23 2.71 0.59
N ARG A 77 6.45 3.16 0.31
CA ARG A 77 7.17 4.04 1.23
C ARG A 77 6.49 5.41 1.25
N PRO A 78 5.89 5.87 2.37
CA PRO A 78 5.11 7.10 2.37
C PRO A 78 5.94 8.33 1.96
N THR A 79 7.21 8.38 2.34
CA THR A 79 8.12 9.53 2.12
C THR A 79 8.54 9.73 0.68
N THR A 80 8.60 8.66 -0.14
CA THR A 80 9.09 8.71 -1.52
C THR A 80 8.06 8.27 -2.56
N GLY A 81 7.00 7.57 -2.13
CA GLY A 81 6.02 6.97 -3.04
C GLY A 81 6.56 5.78 -3.84
N GLU A 82 7.72 5.25 -3.46
CA GLU A 82 8.30 4.06 -4.07
C GLU A 82 7.57 2.82 -3.58
N LEU A 83 7.23 1.90 -4.49
CA LEU A 83 6.69 0.59 -4.14
C LEU A 83 7.84 -0.33 -3.73
N PHE A 84 7.80 -0.82 -2.50
CA PHE A 84 8.74 -1.82 -2.01
C PHE A 84 8.10 -3.20 -1.99
N GLY A 85 8.95 -4.22 -2.04
CA GLY A 85 8.57 -5.57 -1.66
C GLY A 85 9.66 -6.29 -0.88
N LEU A 86 9.28 -7.36 -0.19
CA LEU A 86 10.20 -8.23 0.53
C LEU A 86 10.34 -9.56 -0.20
N GLY A 87 11.53 -9.86 -0.72
CA GLY A 87 11.91 -11.20 -1.14
C GLY A 87 12.35 -12.01 0.07
N TYR A 88 11.86 -13.25 0.19
CA TYR A 88 12.18 -14.14 1.29
C TYR A 88 12.54 -15.54 0.78
N ASP A 89 13.68 -16.03 1.22
CA ASP A 89 14.11 -17.41 1.01
C ASP A 89 13.77 -18.22 2.27
N ASN A 90 12.74 -19.06 2.13
CA ASN A 90 12.24 -19.90 3.20
C ASN A 90 13.25 -20.96 3.67
N SER A 91 14.15 -21.41 2.79
CA SER A 91 15.12 -22.45 3.10
C SER A 91 16.28 -21.91 3.95
N THR A 92 16.72 -20.69 3.65
CA THR A 92 17.83 -20.04 4.37
C THR A 92 17.35 -19.10 5.47
N GLN A 93 16.04 -18.82 5.55
CA GLN A 93 15.45 -17.85 6.48
C GLN A 93 16.11 -16.46 6.34
N THR A 94 16.35 -16.07 5.09
CA THR A 94 16.92 -14.76 4.74
C THR A 94 15.94 -13.98 3.88
N GLY A 95 16.01 -12.65 3.93
CA GLY A 95 15.22 -11.82 3.04
C GLY A 95 15.94 -10.57 2.60
N ARG A 96 15.42 -9.98 1.52
CA ARG A 96 15.98 -8.83 0.85
C ARG A 96 14.86 -7.90 0.42
N LEU A 97 15.05 -6.61 0.67
CA LEU A 97 14.15 -5.58 0.18
C LEU A 97 14.38 -5.33 -1.31
N TYR A 98 13.30 -5.03 -2.01
CA TYR A 98 13.31 -4.62 -3.41
C TYR A 98 12.49 -3.35 -3.58
N ILE A 99 12.92 -2.48 -4.50
CA ILE A 99 12.07 -1.42 -5.05
C ILE A 99 11.53 -1.94 -6.38
N LEU A 100 10.20 -1.99 -6.51
CA LEU A 100 9.52 -2.42 -7.72
C LEU A 100 9.12 -1.21 -8.54
N ASN A 101 9.44 -1.23 -9.83
CA ASN A 101 8.92 -0.23 -10.76
C ASN A 101 7.45 -0.56 -11.10
N PRO A 102 6.46 0.29 -10.74
CA PRO A 102 5.05 -0.08 -10.90
C PRO A 102 4.60 -0.21 -12.37
N ALA A 103 5.32 0.39 -13.32
CA ALA A 103 4.99 0.33 -14.74
C ALA A 103 5.60 -0.88 -15.47
N THR A 104 6.75 -1.40 -14.99
CA THR A 104 7.50 -2.47 -15.66
C THR A 104 7.61 -3.75 -14.83
N ALA A 105 7.22 -3.71 -13.55
CA ALA A 105 7.36 -4.79 -12.57
C ALA A 105 8.81 -5.28 -12.37
N VAL A 106 9.82 -4.50 -12.75
CA VAL A 106 11.23 -4.82 -12.47
C VAL A 106 11.53 -4.50 -11.01
N ALA A 107 11.94 -5.51 -10.25
CA ALA A 107 12.40 -5.43 -8.88
C ALA A 107 13.91 -5.15 -8.84
N THR A 108 14.31 -4.09 -8.14
CA THR A 108 15.71 -3.73 -7.93
C THR A 108 16.10 -3.99 -6.48
N PRO A 109 17.14 -4.79 -6.20
CA PRO A 109 17.52 -5.13 -4.84
C PRO A 109 18.02 -3.90 -4.07
N VAL A 110 17.65 -3.81 -2.80
CA VAL A 110 18.08 -2.78 -1.86
C VAL A 110 19.15 -3.36 -0.93
N GLY A 111 20.21 -2.59 -0.70
CA GLY A 111 21.34 -3.03 0.11
C GLY A 111 22.29 -3.99 -0.61
N ALA A 112 23.36 -4.39 0.08
CA ALA A 112 24.41 -5.22 -0.51
C ALA A 112 24.05 -6.72 -0.54
N ALA A 113 23.32 -7.21 0.48
CA ALA A 113 23.07 -8.63 0.73
C ALA A 113 21.68 -8.85 1.32
N ALA A 114 21.16 -10.08 1.19
CA ALA A 114 20.04 -10.51 2.01
C ALA A 114 20.46 -10.58 3.49
N VAL A 115 19.50 -10.40 4.39
CA VAL A 115 19.70 -10.43 5.84
C VAL A 115 18.92 -11.56 6.48
N ALA A 116 19.39 -12.05 7.63
CA ALA A 116 18.69 -13.08 8.40
C ALA A 116 17.35 -12.53 8.92
N LEU A 117 16.25 -13.19 8.55
CA LEU A 117 14.90 -12.88 8.99
C LEU A 117 14.26 -14.20 9.46
N PRO A 118 14.31 -14.55 10.75
CA PRO A 118 13.78 -15.81 11.27
C PRO A 118 12.24 -15.80 11.32
N LEU A 119 11.60 -15.71 10.16
CA LEU A 119 10.15 -15.62 9.99
C LEU A 119 9.48 -17.01 9.98
N GLY A 120 10.28 -18.06 10.11
CA GLY A 120 9.83 -19.45 10.16
C GLY A 120 9.73 -20.06 8.78
N SER A 121 9.54 -21.38 8.79
CA SER A 121 9.21 -22.17 7.63
C SER A 121 7.83 -22.78 7.77
N GLY A 122 7.08 -22.86 6.68
CA GLY A 122 5.66 -23.18 6.72
C GLY A 122 4.90 -22.13 5.96
N GLY A 123 3.58 -22.25 5.84
CA GLY A 123 2.82 -21.38 4.95
C GLY A 123 1.38 -21.82 4.76
N SER A 124 0.62 -20.92 4.14
CA SER A 124 -0.78 -21.18 3.81
C SER A 124 -0.86 -22.35 2.83
N ALA A 125 -1.73 -23.32 3.09
CA ALA A 125 -2.11 -24.32 2.08
C ALA A 125 -2.74 -23.64 0.85
N ALA A 126 -3.08 -22.35 0.97
CA ALA A 126 -3.52 -21.53 -0.13
C ALA A 126 -2.44 -21.06 -1.10
N ASN A 127 -1.17 -21.14 -0.72
CA ASN A 127 -0.08 -20.60 -1.53
C ASN A 127 0.30 -21.53 -2.69
N GLN A 128 -0.09 -21.15 -3.91
CA GLN A 128 0.38 -21.83 -5.12
C GLN A 128 1.86 -21.48 -5.39
N GLY A 129 2.69 -22.51 -5.59
CA GLY A 129 4.09 -22.32 -5.97
C GLY A 129 5.11 -22.22 -4.86
N GLY A 130 4.70 -22.51 -3.64
CA GLY A 130 5.61 -22.67 -2.51
C GLY A 130 4.91 -22.35 -1.20
N ILE A 131 5.23 -23.12 -0.18
CA ILE A 131 4.75 -22.87 1.18
C ILE A 131 5.61 -21.75 1.76
N THR A 132 5.15 -20.50 1.61
CA THR A 132 5.74 -19.31 2.25
C THR A 132 4.96 -18.93 3.51
N PRO A 133 5.64 -18.56 4.61
CA PRO A 133 4.95 -18.16 5.83
C PRO A 133 4.15 -16.89 5.57
N ARG A 134 3.03 -16.71 6.29
CA ARG A 134 2.28 -15.46 6.19
C ARG A 134 3.06 -14.38 6.94
N ILE A 135 3.55 -13.42 6.17
CA ILE A 135 4.45 -12.36 6.60
C ILE A 135 3.70 -11.04 6.40
N GLY A 136 3.60 -10.25 7.47
CA GLY A 136 3.15 -8.87 7.35
C GLY A 136 4.33 -7.97 7.03
N PHE A 137 4.10 -6.96 6.19
CA PHE A 137 5.13 -6.03 5.71
C PHE A 137 4.51 -4.63 5.61
N ALA A 138 4.99 -3.67 6.38
CA ALA A 138 4.43 -2.32 6.36
C ALA A 138 5.44 -1.23 6.72
N PHE A 139 5.39 -0.09 6.05
CA PHE A 139 6.12 1.11 6.40
C PHE A 139 5.47 1.81 7.59
N ALA A 140 6.28 2.04 8.63
CA ALA A 140 5.96 2.94 9.72
C ALA A 140 6.21 4.39 9.27
N PRO A 141 5.16 5.21 9.04
CA PRO A 141 5.31 6.54 8.42
C PRO A 141 6.15 7.52 9.25
N ALA A 142 6.08 7.42 10.58
CA ALA A 142 6.77 8.32 11.49
C ALA A 142 8.28 8.05 11.60
N THR A 143 8.71 6.78 11.48
CA THR A 143 10.11 6.39 11.67
C THR A 143 10.84 6.06 10.38
N ASP A 144 10.11 5.97 9.25
CA ASP A 144 10.64 5.53 7.96
C ASP A 144 11.40 4.19 8.11
N ARG A 145 10.73 3.25 8.78
CA ARG A 145 11.18 1.88 8.99
C ARG A 145 10.13 0.94 8.46
N ILE A 146 10.56 -0.21 8.00
CA ILE A 146 9.66 -1.26 7.54
C ILE A 146 9.51 -2.24 8.68
N ARG A 147 8.28 -2.45 9.15
CA ARG A 147 7.95 -3.51 10.10
C ARG A 147 7.65 -4.79 9.34
N VAL A 148 8.27 -5.88 9.77
CA VAL A 148 8.06 -7.22 9.22
C VAL A 148 7.64 -8.15 10.34
N CYS A 149 6.54 -8.88 10.16
CA CYS A 149 6.09 -9.88 11.13
C CYS A 149 5.89 -11.25 10.51
N SER A 150 5.70 -12.25 11.36
CA SER A 150 5.34 -13.60 10.93
C SER A 150 4.21 -14.15 11.77
N SER A 151 3.19 -14.70 11.10
CA SER A 151 2.11 -15.43 11.76
C SER A 151 2.60 -16.76 12.36
N THR A 152 3.77 -17.25 11.93
CA THR A 152 4.33 -18.54 12.35
C THR A 152 5.22 -18.41 13.58
N THR A 153 6.07 -17.38 13.62
CA THR A 153 7.07 -17.21 14.69
C THR A 153 6.76 -16.04 15.63
N GLN A 154 5.69 -15.28 15.37
CA GLN A 154 5.35 -14.04 16.07
C GLN A 154 6.45 -12.96 15.97
N ALA A 155 7.39 -13.13 15.03
CA ALA A 155 8.49 -12.21 14.83
C ALA A 155 7.97 -10.78 14.63
N ASN A 156 8.74 -9.82 15.12
CA ASN A 156 8.43 -8.40 15.05
C ASN A 156 9.73 -7.64 14.76
N LEU A 157 10.04 -7.47 13.48
CA LEU A 157 11.32 -6.99 13.00
C LEU A 157 11.17 -5.59 12.40
N GLN A 158 12.24 -4.79 12.46
CA GLN A 158 12.31 -3.49 11.79
C GLN A 158 13.48 -3.47 10.81
N LEU A 159 13.24 -3.15 9.54
CA LEU A 159 14.25 -3.02 8.50
C LEU A 159 14.49 -1.56 8.10
N HIS A 160 15.71 -1.28 7.63
CA HIS A 160 16.08 0.03 7.11
C HIS A 160 15.83 0.09 5.59
N PRO A 161 14.99 1.00 5.09
CA PRO A 161 14.60 1.02 3.67
C PRO A 161 15.75 1.36 2.71
N VAL A 162 16.80 2.02 3.17
CA VAL A 162 17.99 2.34 2.35
C VAL A 162 19.06 1.24 2.34
N THR A 163 19.34 0.62 3.49
CA THR A 163 20.45 -0.35 3.59
C THR A 163 20.00 -1.80 3.44
N GLY A 164 18.68 -2.07 3.51
CA GLY A 164 18.14 -3.43 3.57
C GLY A 164 18.40 -4.15 4.91
N GLY A 165 19.09 -3.49 5.84
CA GLY A 165 19.55 -4.09 7.09
C GLY A 165 18.45 -4.25 8.13
N LEU A 166 18.57 -5.29 8.97
CA LEU A 166 17.81 -5.43 10.20
C LEU A 166 18.27 -4.36 11.21
N VAL A 167 17.33 -3.53 11.66
CA VAL A 167 17.56 -2.43 12.62
C VAL A 167 17.25 -2.88 14.04
N ALA A 168 16.14 -3.61 14.22
CA ALA A 168 15.69 -4.06 15.52
C ALA A 168 14.88 -5.36 15.44
N THR A 169 14.93 -6.11 16.54
CA THR A 169 14.02 -7.21 16.84
C THR A 169 13.25 -6.79 18.09
N ASP A 170 12.00 -6.40 17.88
CA ASP A 170 11.10 -5.95 18.94
C ASP A 170 10.50 -7.14 19.69
N ALA A 171 9.74 -6.87 20.75
CA ALA A 171 9.02 -7.91 21.46
C ALA A 171 8.05 -8.65 20.51
N PRO A 172 7.95 -9.99 20.59
CA PRO A 172 7.02 -10.77 19.77
C PRO A 172 5.58 -10.31 19.94
N PHE A 173 4.77 -10.44 18.89
CA PHE A 173 3.37 -10.03 18.96
C PHE A 173 2.56 -10.94 19.90
N ALA A 174 1.85 -10.32 20.84
CA ALA A 174 1.00 -11.00 21.82
C ALA A 174 -0.19 -10.13 22.22
N TYR A 175 -1.32 -10.78 22.52
CA TYR A 175 -2.51 -10.11 23.04
C TYR A 175 -2.24 -9.50 24.42
N ALA A 176 -2.73 -8.27 24.62
CA ALA A 176 -2.62 -7.55 25.88
C ALA A 176 -3.26 -8.32 27.04
N ALA A 177 -2.75 -8.14 28.24
CA ALA A 177 -3.41 -8.62 29.45
C ALA A 177 -4.83 -8.02 29.57
N GLY A 178 -5.82 -8.88 29.82
CA GLY A 178 -7.24 -8.50 29.88
C GLY A 178 -7.93 -8.37 28.51
N ASP A 179 -7.23 -8.59 27.40
CA ASP A 179 -7.86 -8.77 26.09
C ASP A 179 -8.68 -10.08 26.06
N ALA A 180 -9.71 -10.15 25.21
CA ALA A 180 -10.53 -11.35 25.05
C ALA A 180 -9.72 -12.58 24.57
N TYR A 181 -8.57 -12.35 23.91
CA TYR A 181 -7.65 -13.36 23.43
C TYR A 181 -6.33 -13.39 24.22
N ALA A 182 -6.31 -12.80 25.42
CA ALA A 182 -5.14 -12.86 26.30
C ALA A 182 -4.74 -14.32 26.58
N GLY A 183 -3.46 -14.64 26.39
CA GLY A 183 -2.91 -15.98 26.58
C GLY A 183 -3.00 -16.89 25.35
N THR A 184 -3.63 -16.47 24.26
CA THR A 184 -3.52 -17.17 22.96
C THR A 184 -2.37 -16.62 22.14
N THR A 185 -1.76 -17.46 21.30
CA THR A 185 -0.74 -17.05 20.33
C THR A 185 -1.35 -16.11 19.29
N ALA A 186 -0.69 -14.97 19.02
CA ALA A 186 -1.13 -14.04 17.98
C ALA A 186 -0.52 -14.44 16.63
N HIS A 187 -1.36 -14.65 15.61
CA HIS A 187 -0.95 -15.13 14.29
C HIS A 187 -1.06 -14.02 13.24
N LEU A 188 -0.26 -12.96 13.39
CA LEU A 188 -0.34 -11.80 12.51
C LEU A 188 0.38 -12.05 11.17
N GLY A 189 -0.41 -12.15 10.10
CA GLY A 189 0.09 -12.39 8.73
C GLY A 189 0.03 -11.17 7.80
N THR A 190 -0.47 -10.04 8.29
CA THR A 190 -0.58 -8.75 7.59
C THR A 190 -0.49 -7.62 8.60
N LEU A 191 0.04 -6.48 8.17
CA LEU A 191 0.22 -5.26 8.95
C LEU A 191 -0.09 -4.06 8.06
N ALA A 192 -0.68 -3.01 8.64
CA ALA A 192 -0.85 -1.73 7.97
C ALA A 192 -0.81 -0.59 8.98
N TYR A 193 -0.20 0.54 8.60
CA TYR A 193 -0.17 1.73 9.43
C TYR A 193 -1.23 2.73 8.97
N THR A 194 -1.97 3.28 9.92
CA THR A 194 -2.81 4.45 9.64
C THR A 194 -1.95 5.69 9.38
N SER A 195 -2.55 6.69 8.74
CA SER A 195 -1.89 7.96 8.42
C SER A 195 -0.61 7.74 7.62
N ALA A 196 -0.70 6.87 6.61
CA ALA A 196 0.38 6.46 5.71
C ALA A 196 0.80 7.58 4.73
N TYR A 197 1.28 8.70 5.28
CA TYR A 197 1.81 9.84 4.54
C TYR A 197 3.10 10.36 5.20
N PRO A 198 3.96 11.09 4.46
CA PRO A 198 5.23 11.59 5.01
C PRO A 198 5.02 12.40 6.28
N GLY A 199 5.67 11.98 7.38
CA GLY A 199 5.64 12.73 8.65
C GLY A 199 4.29 12.74 9.38
N GLY A 200 3.39 11.79 9.07
CA GLY A 200 2.12 11.66 9.77
C GLY A 200 2.29 11.57 11.30
N PRO A 201 1.36 12.17 12.09
CA PRO A 201 1.39 12.08 13.55
C PRO A 201 1.17 10.63 14.00
N ALA A 202 1.27 10.39 15.31
CA ALA A 202 1.14 9.07 15.96
C ALA A 202 0.25 8.07 15.19
N THR A 203 0.90 7.16 14.46
CA THR A 203 0.24 6.17 13.62
C THR A 203 -0.11 4.95 14.46
N SER A 204 -1.31 4.41 14.28
CA SER A 204 -1.67 3.12 14.86
C SER A 204 -1.34 2.01 13.87
N LEU A 205 -0.70 0.95 14.35
CA LEU A 205 -0.56 -0.28 13.58
C LEU A 205 -1.86 -1.07 13.69
N TYR A 206 -2.32 -1.60 12.57
CA TYR A 206 -3.32 -2.65 12.54
C TYR A 206 -2.72 -3.90 11.93
N GLY A 207 -3.28 -5.05 12.29
CA GLY A 207 -2.96 -6.32 11.67
C GLY A 207 -4.16 -7.26 11.74
N LEU A 208 -4.13 -8.32 10.96
CA LEU A 208 -5.11 -9.40 11.02
C LEU A 208 -4.46 -10.62 11.67
N ASP A 209 -5.02 -11.07 12.78
CA ASP A 209 -4.78 -12.40 13.30
C ASP A 209 -5.54 -13.39 12.42
N GLU A 210 -4.78 -14.11 11.61
CA GLU A 210 -5.35 -14.96 10.57
C GLU A 210 -5.93 -16.24 11.12
N GLN A 211 -5.49 -16.69 12.32
CA GLN A 211 -6.03 -17.90 12.94
C GLN A 211 -7.37 -17.64 13.62
N THR A 212 -7.57 -16.46 14.20
CA THR A 212 -8.79 -16.09 14.92
C THR A 212 -9.73 -15.19 14.12
N SER A 213 -9.33 -14.77 12.91
CA SER A 213 -10.07 -13.85 12.04
C SER A 213 -10.29 -12.47 12.68
N ARG A 214 -9.30 -11.96 13.41
CA ARG A 214 -9.46 -10.75 14.22
C ARG A 214 -8.56 -9.63 13.75
N LEU A 215 -9.17 -8.48 13.51
CA LEU A 215 -8.41 -7.24 13.43
C LEU A 215 -7.89 -6.90 14.82
N VAL A 216 -6.60 -6.60 14.88
CA VAL A 216 -5.92 -6.14 16.08
C VAL A 216 -5.28 -4.79 15.83
N THR A 217 -5.03 -4.05 16.89
CA THR A 217 -4.33 -2.76 16.82
C THR A 217 -3.23 -2.64 17.87
N SER A 218 -2.20 -1.86 17.57
CA SER A 218 -1.13 -1.49 18.49
C SER A 218 -0.73 -0.03 18.32
N ALA A 219 -0.79 0.75 19.41
CA ALA A 219 -0.27 2.11 19.46
C ALA A 219 1.25 2.18 19.73
N LEU A 220 1.84 1.09 20.25
CA LEU A 220 3.29 0.98 20.46
C LEU A 220 3.77 -0.38 19.92
N PRO A 221 3.93 -0.53 18.60
CA PRO A 221 4.26 -1.81 17.98
C PRO A 221 5.54 -2.46 18.48
N ALA A 222 6.52 -1.65 18.91
CA ALA A 222 7.77 -2.16 19.47
C ALA A 222 7.59 -2.91 20.80
N SER A 223 6.48 -2.70 21.51
CA SER A 223 6.14 -3.48 22.70
C SER A 223 5.63 -4.89 22.39
N GLY A 224 5.29 -5.18 21.12
CA GLY A 224 4.64 -6.44 20.72
C GLY A 224 3.19 -6.58 21.19
N VAL A 225 2.68 -5.65 22.00
CA VAL A 225 1.34 -5.75 22.55
C VAL A 225 0.31 -5.32 21.53
N VAL A 226 -0.65 -6.21 21.25
CA VAL A 226 -1.82 -5.94 20.41
C VAL A 226 -3.11 -6.06 21.21
N ARG A 227 -4.14 -5.34 20.77
CA ARG A 227 -5.50 -5.38 21.33
C ARG A 227 -6.48 -5.71 20.22
N THR A 228 -7.45 -6.56 20.52
CA THR A 228 -8.54 -6.89 19.61
C THR A 228 -9.38 -5.64 19.35
N VAL A 229 -9.58 -5.30 18.08
CA VAL A 229 -10.54 -4.27 17.67
C VAL A 229 -11.95 -4.90 17.71
N PRO A 230 -13.02 -4.15 18.05
CA PRO A 230 -14.39 -4.65 17.95
C PRO A 230 -14.65 -5.37 16.61
N PRO A 231 -15.50 -6.41 16.60
CA PRO A 231 -15.39 -7.53 15.68
C PRO A 231 -15.45 -7.13 14.20
N VAL A 232 -14.46 -7.62 13.44
CA VAL A 232 -14.64 -7.96 12.02
C VAL A 232 -15.59 -9.16 11.95
N SER A 233 -16.89 -8.93 12.15
CA SER A 233 -17.87 -10.01 11.95
C SER A 233 -18.16 -10.13 10.47
N THR A 234 -17.43 -10.99 9.79
CA THR A 234 -18.02 -11.72 8.68
C THR A 234 -18.21 -13.14 9.17
N SER A 235 -19.45 -13.53 9.48
CA SER A 235 -19.88 -14.90 9.71
C SER A 235 -19.60 -15.86 8.53
N SER A 236 -18.81 -15.43 7.54
CA SER A 236 -18.54 -16.11 6.27
C SER A 236 -17.06 -16.12 5.89
N TYR A 237 -16.15 -15.66 6.77
CA TYR A 237 -14.72 -15.67 6.47
C TYR A 237 -13.92 -16.29 7.62
N THR A 238 -13.28 -17.41 7.31
CA THR A 238 -12.26 -18.04 8.15
C THR A 238 -10.93 -17.94 7.40
N PRO A 239 -10.12 -16.89 7.62
CA PRO A 239 -8.74 -16.86 7.17
C PRO A 239 -7.99 -18.04 7.79
N TYR A 240 -6.95 -18.47 7.08
CA TYR A 240 -5.98 -19.49 7.44
C TYR A 240 -6.51 -20.89 7.89
N PRO A 241 -6.02 -21.99 7.29
CA PRO A 241 -5.02 -22.07 6.21
C PRO A 241 -5.62 -21.92 4.80
N SER A 242 -6.90 -21.60 4.68
CA SER A 242 -7.65 -21.72 3.41
C SER A 242 -7.63 -20.49 2.50
N TYR A 243 -7.21 -19.33 3.02
CA TYR A 243 -7.24 -18.06 2.29
C TYR A 243 -6.00 -17.22 2.59
N ASN A 244 -5.56 -16.45 1.59
CA ASN A 244 -4.68 -15.31 1.77
C ASN A 244 -5.50 -14.07 2.11
N SER A 245 -4.88 -13.20 2.89
CA SER A 245 -5.51 -11.98 3.39
C SER A 245 -4.47 -10.89 3.60
N ASP A 246 -4.74 -9.70 3.13
CA ASP A 246 -3.83 -8.58 3.35
C ASP A 246 -4.56 -7.24 3.47
N LEU A 247 -4.04 -6.36 4.32
CA LEU A 247 -4.62 -5.09 4.71
C LEU A 247 -3.66 -3.97 4.34
N ASP A 248 -4.20 -2.89 3.79
CA ASP A 248 -3.44 -1.64 3.68
C ASP A 248 -4.36 -0.41 3.83
N PHE A 249 -3.79 0.74 4.21
CA PHE A 249 -4.49 2.00 4.43
C PHE A 249 -4.10 3.07 3.43
N TYR A 250 -5.12 3.74 2.91
CA TYR A 250 -4.96 5.00 2.22
C TYR A 250 -5.36 6.16 3.13
N TYR A 251 -4.48 7.14 3.31
CA TYR A 251 -4.85 8.41 3.90
C TYR A 251 -5.47 9.33 2.84
N ASP A 252 -6.73 9.74 3.03
CA ASP A 252 -7.36 10.75 2.19
C ASP A 252 -7.05 12.16 2.72
N PRO A 253 -6.18 12.95 2.05
CA PRO A 253 -5.85 14.30 2.50
C PRO A 253 -7.01 15.28 2.35
N THR A 254 -8.04 14.93 1.56
CA THR A 254 -9.21 15.80 1.31
C THR A 254 -10.14 15.77 2.52
N THR A 255 -10.37 14.59 3.08
CA THR A 255 -11.26 14.39 4.24
C THR A 255 -10.49 14.32 5.55
N GLY A 256 -9.16 14.11 5.49
CA GLY A 256 -8.29 13.94 6.65
C GLY A 256 -8.49 12.60 7.35
N THR A 257 -8.92 11.56 6.63
CA THR A 257 -9.30 10.26 7.20
C THR A 257 -8.58 9.10 6.54
N ASP A 258 -8.27 8.07 7.32
CA ASP A 258 -7.77 6.79 6.81
C ASP A 258 -8.90 5.92 6.24
N ILE A 259 -8.62 5.26 5.12
CA ILE A 259 -9.49 4.32 4.44
C ILE A 259 -8.76 2.98 4.37
N GLY A 260 -9.27 1.97 5.09
CA GLY A 260 -8.70 0.63 5.07
C GLY A 260 -9.24 -0.22 3.94
N TYR A 261 -8.35 -0.96 3.28
CA TYR A 261 -8.68 -1.92 2.25
C TYR A 261 -8.18 -3.30 2.66
N LEU A 262 -9.09 -4.26 2.71
CA LEU A 262 -8.78 -5.64 3.06
C LEU A 262 -9.01 -6.53 1.84
N SER A 263 -7.94 -7.13 1.36
CA SER A 263 -7.91 -8.15 0.32
C SER A 263 -8.08 -9.52 0.94
N PHE A 264 -8.85 -10.37 0.28
CA PHE A 264 -8.93 -11.79 0.56
C PHE A 264 -8.82 -12.58 -0.73
N SER A 265 -8.13 -13.71 -0.74
CA SER A 265 -8.03 -14.61 -1.89
C SER A 265 -8.05 -16.07 -1.47
N GLY A 266 -8.96 -16.86 -2.02
CA GLY A 266 -9.07 -18.31 -1.78
C GLY A 266 -8.39 -19.16 -2.83
N VAL A 267 -8.25 -20.46 -2.55
CA VAL A 267 -7.67 -21.46 -3.48
C VAL A 267 -8.59 -21.96 -4.57
N ASP A 268 -9.91 -21.85 -4.38
CA ASP A 268 -10.87 -22.46 -5.29
C ASP A 268 -11.21 -21.47 -6.43
N PRO A 269 -10.83 -21.79 -7.68
CA PRO A 269 -11.18 -20.95 -8.83
C PRO A 269 -12.69 -20.83 -8.98
N ALA A 270 -13.48 -21.85 -8.66
CA ALA A 270 -14.90 -21.91 -8.98
C ALA A 270 -15.78 -20.92 -8.19
N SER A 271 -15.22 -20.24 -7.19
CA SER A 271 -16.03 -19.64 -6.13
C SER A 271 -15.79 -18.14 -5.88
N GLY A 272 -15.03 -17.47 -6.75
CA GLY A 272 -15.06 -16.00 -6.86
C GLY A 272 -14.56 -15.24 -5.63
N TYR A 273 -13.68 -15.84 -4.82
CA TYR A 273 -13.31 -15.37 -3.49
C TYR A 273 -12.16 -14.36 -3.41
N ALA A 274 -11.57 -13.98 -4.54
CA ALA A 274 -10.55 -12.95 -4.57
C ALA A 274 -11.25 -11.59 -4.51
N SER A 275 -11.40 -10.98 -3.34
CA SER A 275 -12.23 -9.78 -3.15
C SER A 275 -11.55 -8.69 -2.35
N LEU A 276 -11.82 -7.44 -2.74
CA LEU A 276 -11.46 -6.26 -1.98
C LEU A 276 -12.66 -5.77 -1.17
N ARG A 277 -12.44 -5.44 0.11
CA ARG A 277 -13.44 -4.85 0.99
C ARG A 277 -12.89 -3.59 1.66
N ARG A 278 -13.75 -2.61 1.93
CA ARG A 278 -13.39 -1.49 2.81
C ARG A 278 -13.53 -1.91 4.26
N LEU A 279 -12.57 -1.51 5.08
CA LEU A 279 -12.61 -1.64 6.52
C LEU A 279 -13.15 -0.34 7.13
N ASP A 280 -14.24 -0.45 7.88
CA ASP A 280 -14.67 0.60 8.79
C ASP A 280 -13.83 0.50 10.07
N MET A 281 -12.95 1.47 10.26
CA MET A 281 -12.02 1.50 11.40
C MET A 281 -12.71 1.80 12.73
N SER A 282 -13.91 2.38 12.72
CA SER A 282 -14.65 2.74 13.92
C SER A 282 -15.44 1.55 14.48
N SER A 283 -15.98 0.71 13.60
CA SER A 283 -16.79 -0.45 13.97
C SER A 283 -16.05 -1.78 13.82
N GLY A 284 -14.89 -1.79 13.16
CA GLY A 284 -14.18 -3.00 12.73
C GLY A 284 -14.93 -3.79 11.65
N SER A 285 -16.07 -3.28 11.14
CA SER A 285 -16.88 -3.99 10.17
C SER A 285 -16.30 -3.87 8.77
N LEU A 286 -16.46 -4.92 7.97
CA LEU A 286 -16.14 -4.88 6.54
C LEU A 286 -17.37 -4.43 5.76
N SER A 287 -17.18 -3.45 4.88
CA SER A 287 -18.18 -3.03 3.92
C SER A 287 -18.59 -4.18 2.99
N THR A 288 -19.72 -4.02 2.30
CA THR A 288 -20.14 -4.88 1.20
C THR A 288 -19.02 -5.01 0.17
N THR A 289 -18.78 -6.24 -0.30
CA THR A 289 -17.78 -6.59 -1.32
C THR A 289 -17.75 -5.56 -2.45
N ILE A 290 -16.58 -4.95 -2.70
CA ILE A 290 -16.40 -3.98 -3.78
C ILE A 290 -16.46 -4.70 -5.14
N GLY A 291 -15.92 -5.92 -5.22
CA GLY A 291 -16.02 -6.80 -6.37
C GLY A 291 -14.92 -7.89 -6.37
N PRO A 292 -15.05 -8.94 -7.20
CA PRO A 292 -13.96 -9.88 -7.42
C PRO A 292 -12.80 -9.21 -8.15
N TYR A 293 -11.56 -9.68 -7.95
CA TYR A 293 -10.45 -9.37 -8.86
C TYR A 293 -10.72 -10.01 -10.22
N GLY A 294 -10.32 -9.36 -11.31
CA GLY A 294 -10.55 -9.86 -12.67
C GLY A 294 -9.79 -11.17 -12.93
N GLY A 295 -10.42 -12.33 -12.69
CA GLY A 295 -10.00 -13.69 -13.06
C GLY A 295 -9.70 -14.65 -11.88
N TYR A 296 -9.07 -15.80 -12.19
CA TYR A 296 -8.73 -16.86 -11.21
C TYR A 296 -7.29 -16.70 -10.71
N TYR A 297 -7.10 -15.75 -9.80
CA TYR A 297 -5.77 -15.37 -9.35
C TYR A 297 -5.66 -15.36 -7.83
N GLU A 298 -4.49 -15.73 -7.36
CA GLU A 298 -4.14 -15.64 -5.96
C GLU A 298 -3.51 -14.27 -5.69
N VAL A 299 -4.25 -13.38 -5.03
CA VAL A 299 -3.69 -12.10 -4.53
C VAL A 299 -3.18 -12.34 -3.11
N ARG A 300 -1.86 -12.29 -2.93
CA ARG A 300 -1.22 -12.54 -1.62
C ARG A 300 -1.10 -11.30 -0.75
N ASP A 301 -0.96 -10.16 -1.39
CA ASP A 301 -0.54 -8.90 -0.79
C ASP A 301 -1.07 -7.73 -1.62
N ILE A 302 -1.39 -6.61 -0.99
CA ILE A 302 -1.84 -5.38 -1.62
C ILE A 302 -1.11 -4.16 -1.06
N ALA A 303 -0.75 -3.23 -1.94
CA ALA A 303 -0.24 -1.91 -1.57
C ALA A 303 -1.10 -0.85 -2.24
N VAL A 304 -1.72 0.01 -1.44
CA VAL A 304 -2.56 1.11 -1.90
C VAL A 304 -1.62 2.27 -2.20
N GLN A 305 -1.66 2.74 -3.45
CA GLN A 305 -0.85 3.87 -3.83
C GLN A 305 -1.23 5.09 -2.97
N PRO A 306 -0.28 5.71 -2.25
CA PRO A 306 -0.57 6.87 -1.45
C PRO A 306 -1.06 8.00 -2.36
N ALA A 307 -1.81 8.94 -1.79
CA ALA A 307 -2.07 10.19 -2.48
C ALA A 307 -0.70 10.74 -2.87
N GLY A 308 -0.48 10.98 -4.18
CA GLY A 308 0.81 11.52 -4.64
C GLY A 308 1.18 12.69 -3.74
N VAL A 309 2.46 12.79 -3.37
CA VAL A 309 2.96 13.84 -2.46
C VAL A 309 2.24 15.13 -2.78
N VAL A 310 1.52 15.69 -1.81
CA VAL A 310 0.85 16.98 -1.99
C VAL A 310 1.97 17.99 -2.21
N THR A 311 2.29 18.24 -3.47
CA THR A 311 3.35 19.18 -3.88
C THR A 311 2.91 20.63 -3.70
N ALA A 312 1.65 20.87 -3.31
CA ALA A 312 1.12 22.18 -2.97
C ALA A 312 -0.18 22.09 -2.16
N THR A 313 -0.21 22.72 -0.98
CA THR A 313 -1.44 23.19 -0.34
C THR A 313 -1.76 24.58 -0.90
N HIS A 314 -2.98 24.78 -1.40
CA HIS A 314 -3.43 26.09 -1.87
C HIS A 314 -4.74 26.46 -1.18
N PRO A 315 -4.92 27.73 -0.75
CA PRO A 315 -6.24 28.23 -0.41
C PRO A 315 -7.10 28.21 -1.67
N ALA A 316 -8.27 27.57 -1.62
CA ALA A 316 -9.23 27.57 -2.74
C ALA A 316 -9.68 29.00 -3.12
N GLU A 317 -9.50 29.96 -2.21
CA GLU A 317 -9.69 31.40 -2.43
C GLU A 317 -8.71 32.01 -3.44
N LEU A 318 -7.52 31.41 -3.62
CA LEU A 318 -6.47 31.91 -4.51
C LEU A 318 -6.46 31.20 -5.87
N ALA A 319 -6.72 29.89 -5.87
CA ALA A 319 -6.78 29.08 -7.09
C ALA A 319 -7.70 27.87 -6.89
N THR A 320 -8.40 27.44 -7.93
CA THR A 320 -9.26 26.25 -7.93
C THR A 320 -8.91 25.33 -9.09
N GLY A 321 -9.29 24.05 -9.01
CA GLY A 321 -9.07 23.11 -10.10
C GLY A 321 -7.59 22.91 -10.43
N LEU A 322 -6.73 22.92 -9.40
CA LEU A 322 -5.30 22.66 -9.55
C LEU A 322 -5.08 21.23 -10.04
N VAL A 323 -4.50 21.07 -11.21
CA VAL A 323 -4.16 19.77 -11.80
C VAL A 323 -2.71 19.80 -12.21
N LEU A 324 -1.92 18.86 -11.69
CA LEU A 324 -0.54 18.62 -12.10
C LEU A 324 -0.50 17.29 -12.85
N ALA A 325 -0.11 17.31 -14.13
CA ALA A 325 -0.06 16.10 -14.95
C ALA A 325 1.02 16.16 -16.05
N PRO A 326 1.74 15.05 -16.32
CA PRO A 326 1.67 13.76 -15.63
C PRO A 326 2.32 13.80 -14.24
N ASN A 327 1.78 12.97 -13.35
CA ASN A 327 2.34 12.61 -12.05
C ASN A 327 2.25 11.07 -11.91
N PRO A 328 3.36 10.32 -11.82
CA PRO A 328 4.75 10.77 -11.70
C PRO A 328 5.27 11.56 -12.91
N LEU A 329 6.11 12.56 -12.65
CA LEU A 329 6.79 13.35 -13.70
C LEU A 329 7.74 12.45 -14.49
N ILE A 330 7.59 12.45 -15.82
CA ILE A 330 8.47 11.72 -16.74
C ILE A 330 9.50 12.63 -17.42
N SER A 331 9.09 13.78 -17.95
CA SER A 331 9.98 14.71 -18.67
C SER A 331 9.51 16.16 -18.64
N SER A 332 8.20 16.38 -18.70
CA SER A 332 7.55 17.69 -18.50
C SER A 332 6.23 17.48 -17.77
N THR A 333 5.78 18.48 -17.00
CA THR A 333 4.46 18.49 -16.37
C THR A 333 3.69 19.76 -16.72
N GLN A 334 2.37 19.68 -16.68
CA GLN A 334 1.45 20.79 -16.84
C GLN A 334 0.81 21.08 -15.50
N LEU A 335 0.89 22.34 -15.10
CA LEU A 335 0.08 22.87 -14.01
C LEU A 335 -1.11 23.62 -14.62
N ARG A 336 -2.31 23.16 -14.29
CA ARG A 336 -3.57 23.82 -14.64
C ARG A 336 -4.22 24.30 -13.38
N PHE A 337 -4.80 25.48 -13.42
CA PHE A 337 -5.60 26.03 -12.33
C PHE A 337 -6.54 27.09 -12.90
N ALA A 338 -7.54 27.45 -12.11
CA ALA A 338 -8.42 28.57 -12.36
C ALA A 338 -8.23 29.60 -11.25
N LEU A 339 -8.08 30.87 -11.63
CA LEU A 339 -8.04 31.97 -10.69
C LEU A 339 -9.47 32.49 -10.43
N PRO A 340 -9.89 32.63 -9.17
CA PRO A 340 -11.16 33.27 -8.83
C PRO A 340 -11.18 34.76 -9.20
N GLN A 341 -10.00 35.41 -9.21
CA GLN A 341 -9.77 36.80 -9.57
C GLN A 341 -8.38 36.98 -10.17
N ALA A 342 -8.17 38.06 -10.94
CA ALA A 342 -6.85 38.36 -11.50
C ALA A 342 -5.78 38.44 -10.40
N ALA A 343 -4.65 37.75 -10.61
CA ALA A 343 -3.59 37.63 -9.63
C ALA A 343 -2.22 37.52 -10.30
N HIS A 344 -1.19 37.97 -9.59
CA HIS A 344 0.20 37.71 -9.97
C HIS A 344 0.57 36.29 -9.57
N VAL A 345 1.01 35.48 -10.53
CA VAL A 345 1.27 34.05 -10.31
C VAL A 345 2.75 33.76 -10.42
N VAL A 346 3.31 33.20 -9.34
CA VAL A 346 4.67 32.66 -9.29
C VAL A 346 4.58 31.19 -8.91
N LEU A 347 5.22 30.34 -9.72
CA LEU A 347 5.37 28.92 -9.46
C LEU A 347 6.79 28.65 -8.96
N THR A 348 6.92 28.26 -7.69
CA THR A 348 8.21 27.85 -7.11
C THR A 348 8.24 26.34 -6.98
N VAL A 349 9.27 25.70 -7.51
CA VAL A 349 9.52 24.27 -7.32
C VAL A 349 10.47 24.11 -6.14
N LEU A 350 10.13 23.21 -5.21
CA LEU A 350 10.95 22.92 -4.04
C LEU A 350 11.52 21.49 -4.12
N ASP A 351 12.68 21.25 -3.51
CA ASP A 351 13.16 19.90 -3.24
C ASP A 351 12.40 19.26 -2.07
N ALA A 352 12.66 17.97 -1.81
CA ALA A 352 12.06 17.23 -0.71
C ALA A 352 12.40 17.77 0.70
N LEU A 353 13.36 18.70 0.80
CA LEU A 353 13.76 19.37 2.04
C LEU A 353 13.15 20.79 2.14
N GLY A 354 12.28 21.17 1.20
CA GLY A 354 11.62 22.48 1.16
C GLY A 354 12.48 23.62 0.59
N ARG A 355 13.61 23.33 -0.06
CA ARG A 355 14.48 24.37 -0.64
C ARG A 355 14.06 24.66 -2.08
N PRO A 356 14.01 25.93 -2.52
CA PRO A 356 13.66 26.26 -3.89
C PRO A 356 14.73 25.76 -4.88
N ILE A 357 14.29 25.00 -5.88
CA ILE A 357 15.12 24.47 -6.98
C ILE A 357 14.90 25.23 -8.28
N ASP A 358 13.69 25.76 -8.50
CA ASP A 358 13.37 26.56 -9.68
C ASP A 358 12.21 27.51 -9.37
N THR A 359 12.08 28.58 -10.15
CA THR A 359 10.99 29.55 -10.03
C THR A 359 10.59 30.05 -11.41
N LEU A 360 9.30 29.90 -11.73
CA LEU A 360 8.68 30.44 -12.93
C LEU A 360 7.71 31.54 -12.54
N ASP A 361 8.05 32.77 -12.92
CA ASP A 361 7.16 33.90 -12.81
C ASP A 361 6.26 33.97 -14.05
N ALA A 362 4.96 33.73 -13.86
CA ALA A 362 3.96 33.78 -14.93
C ALA A 362 3.37 35.19 -15.10
N GLY A 363 3.75 36.14 -14.22
CA GLY A 363 3.21 37.49 -14.18
C GLY A 363 1.74 37.54 -13.76
N SER A 364 1.09 38.66 -14.09
CA SER A 364 -0.33 38.87 -13.81
C SER A 364 -1.20 38.10 -14.79
N LEU A 365 -1.98 37.15 -14.27
CA LEU A 365 -2.96 36.38 -15.03
C LEU A 365 -4.39 36.88 -14.74
N PRO A 366 -5.28 36.90 -15.75
CA PRO A 366 -6.63 37.48 -15.65
C PRO A 366 -7.65 36.59 -14.92
#